data_AF-A0AAV1JYQ9-F1
#
_entry.id   AF-A0AAV1JYQ9-F1
#
_cell.length_a   1.000
_cell.length_b   1.000
_cell.length_c   1.000
_cell.angle_alpha   90.00
_cell.angle_beta   90.00
_cell.angle_gamma   90.00
#
_symmetry.space_group_name_H-M   'P 1'
#
loop_
_entity.id
_entity.type
_entity.pdbx_description
1 polymer ?
#
loop_
_entity_poly.entity_id
_entity_poly.type
_entity_poly.pdbx_seq_one_letter_code
_entity_poly.pdbx_strand_id
1 'polypeptide(L)'
;MDSAFNESLVQLAHSVRKQPAECSRGPLLAIRLITLMIMVALLTLHMRSLRVFRWEQSVSGGLLVTYCIASLGLALCAGVTKCGGMALQTYLCGVGAALMSVNAAILYQRWRYAGELTRVVAEFLVAMGVPLRRQVLTKVVLSATAAVALLADLVAVPLLPMLRTE
;
A
#
# COMPACT_ATOMS: atom_id res chain seq x y z
N MET A 1 -42.18 -2.88 31.02
CA MET A 1 -40.76 -2.84 30.59
C MET A 1 -40.59 -2.60 29.10
N ASP A 2 -41.67 -2.58 28.30
CA ASP A 2 -41.56 -2.47 26.83
C ASP A 2 -41.40 -1.05 26.29
N SER A 3 -41.78 -0.01 27.04
CA SER A 3 -41.69 1.39 26.60
C SER A 3 -40.24 1.88 26.47
N ALA A 4 -39.36 1.52 27.40
CA ALA A 4 -37.95 1.91 27.39
C ALA A 4 -37.16 1.27 26.23
N PHE A 5 -37.54 0.05 25.84
CA PHE A 5 -36.93 -0.64 24.70
C PHE A 5 -37.36 0.00 23.37
N ASN A 6 -38.61 0.44 23.28
CA ASN A 6 -39.14 1.10 22.08
C ASN A 6 -38.54 2.49 21.89
N GLU A 7 -38.35 3.27 22.96
CA GLU A 7 -37.62 4.54 22.89
C GLU A 7 -36.16 4.36 22.49
N SER A 8 -35.50 3.30 22.95
CA SER A 8 -34.13 2.97 22.56
C SER A 8 -34.04 2.60 21.07
N LEU A 9 -35.01 1.86 20.54
CA LEU A 9 -35.10 1.53 19.11
C LEU A 9 -35.40 2.76 18.24
N VAL A 10 -36.26 3.67 18.71
CA VAL A 10 -36.57 4.92 18.01
C VAL A 10 -35.38 5.86 18.04
N GLN A 11 -34.65 5.94 19.16
CA GLN A 11 -33.38 6.69 19.25
C GLN A 11 -32.30 6.07 18.36
N LEU A 12 -32.18 4.74 18.30
CA LEU A 12 -31.26 4.07 17.40
C LEU A 12 -31.63 4.35 15.93
N ALA A 13 -32.92 4.29 15.58
CA ALA A 13 -33.43 4.59 14.24
C ALA A 13 -33.21 6.07 13.86
N HIS A 14 -33.37 7.00 14.80
CA HIS A 14 -33.08 8.42 14.58
C HIS A 14 -31.59 8.74 14.51
N SER A 15 -30.76 8.03 15.29
CA SER A 15 -29.29 8.14 15.25
C SER A 15 -28.72 7.56 13.94
N VAL A 16 -29.31 6.49 13.42
CA VAL A 16 -28.99 5.92 12.08
C VAL A 16 -29.47 6.83 10.95
N ARG A 17 -30.61 7.51 11.10
CA ARG A 17 -31.17 8.41 10.08
C ARG A 17 -30.46 9.78 10.03
N LYS A 18 -29.78 10.19 11.10
CA LYS A 18 -28.83 11.31 11.11
C LYS A 18 -27.44 10.84 10.65
N GLN A 19 -27.34 10.21 9.48
CA GLN A 19 -26.10 10.29 8.72
C GLN A 19 -26.08 11.66 8.04
N PRO A 20 -25.31 12.64 8.54
CA PRO A 20 -25.19 13.91 7.86
C PRO A 20 -24.66 13.65 6.45
N ALA A 21 -25.35 14.25 5.47
CA ALA A 21 -25.01 14.50 4.08
C ALA A 21 -23.96 13.58 3.44
N GLU A 22 -24.30 13.06 2.26
CA GLU A 22 -23.44 12.46 1.23
C GLU A 22 -22.35 13.42 0.71
N CYS A 23 -21.66 14.08 1.61
CA CYS A 23 -20.65 15.09 1.39
C CYS A 23 -19.35 14.35 1.04
N SER A 24 -19.10 14.25 -0.27
CA SER A 24 -17.80 14.05 -0.93
C SER A 24 -16.97 12.84 -0.45
N ARG A 25 -17.39 11.63 -0.81
CA ARG A 25 -16.49 10.45 -0.89
C ARG A 25 -15.54 10.51 -2.10
N GLY A 26 -15.82 11.39 -3.06
CA GLY A 26 -15.02 11.63 -4.26
C GLY A 26 -13.52 11.80 -4.00
N PRO A 27 -13.08 12.69 -3.09
CA PRO A 27 -11.65 12.90 -2.84
C PRO A 27 -10.97 11.68 -2.23
N LEU A 28 -11.65 10.95 -1.32
CA LEU A 28 -11.09 9.72 -0.77
C LEU A 28 -10.93 8.66 -1.87
N LEU A 29 -11.95 8.48 -2.71
CA LEU A 29 -11.89 7.56 -3.84
C LEU A 29 -10.77 7.92 -4.82
N ALA A 30 -10.62 9.22 -5.13
CA ALA A 30 -9.57 9.71 -6.01
C ALA A 30 -8.17 9.38 -5.47
N ILE A 31 -7.92 9.62 -4.18
CA ILE A 31 -6.64 9.26 -3.53
C ILE A 31 -6.39 7.76 -3.61
N ARG A 32 -7.39 6.91 -3.35
CA ARG A 32 -7.26 5.44 -3.45
C ARG A 32 -6.91 5.00 -4.86
N LEU A 33 -7.57 5.57 -5.87
CA LEU A 33 -7.31 5.27 -7.27
C LEU A 33 -5.89 5.71 -7.68
N ILE A 34 -5.43 6.87 -7.21
CA ILE A 34 -4.06 7.33 -7.44
C ILE A 34 -3.05 6.37 -6.80
N THR A 35 -3.26 6.00 -5.54
CA THR A 35 -2.41 5.03 -4.84
C THR A 35 -2.38 3.68 -5.57
N LEU A 36 -3.52 3.20 -6.05
CA LEU A 36 -3.62 1.96 -6.83
C LEU A 36 -2.85 2.08 -8.16
N MET A 37 -3.01 3.18 -8.88
CA MET A 37 -2.26 3.43 -10.13
C MET A 37 -0.75 3.44 -9.89
N ILE A 38 -0.29 4.07 -8.80
CA ILE A 38 1.11 4.05 -8.39
C ILE A 38 1.56 2.62 -8.11
N MET A 39 0.81 1.85 -7.32
CA MET A 39 1.14 0.46 -6.99
C MET A 39 1.23 -0.44 -8.25
N VAL A 40 0.29 -0.28 -9.20
CA VAL A 40 0.31 -1.01 -10.48
C VAL A 40 1.50 -0.60 -11.35
N ALA A 41 1.83 0.68 -11.39
CA ALA A 41 3.01 1.17 -12.11
C ALA A 41 4.31 0.61 -11.51
N LEU A 42 4.44 0.63 -10.17
CA LEU A 42 5.55 0.04 -9.44
C LEU A 42 5.66 -1.47 -9.71
N LEU A 43 4.54 -2.20 -9.67
CA LEU A 43 4.49 -3.62 -10.00
C LEU A 43 4.96 -3.87 -11.44
N THR A 44 4.52 -3.06 -12.40
CA THR A 44 4.93 -3.18 -13.80
C THR A 44 6.43 -2.93 -13.99
N LEU A 45 6.97 -1.91 -13.34
CA LEU A 45 8.40 -1.61 -13.33
C LEU A 45 9.20 -2.75 -12.67
N HIS A 46 8.67 -3.28 -11.56
CA HIS A 46 9.26 -4.43 -10.88
C HIS A 46 9.35 -5.62 -11.84
N MET A 47 8.24 -6.02 -12.47
CA MET A 47 8.18 -7.13 -13.43
C MET A 47 9.13 -6.95 -14.62
N ARG A 48 9.34 -5.72 -15.11
CA ARG A 48 10.29 -5.43 -16.20
C ARG A 48 11.76 -5.50 -15.75
N SER A 49 12.06 -5.05 -14.53
CA SER A 49 13.42 -5.05 -13.97
C SER A 49 13.96 -6.44 -13.61
N LEU A 50 13.07 -7.46 -13.56
CA LEU A 50 13.32 -8.75 -12.90
C LEU A 50 13.90 -9.87 -13.78
N ARG A 51 14.22 -9.62 -15.06
CA ARG A 51 14.68 -10.70 -15.96
C ARG A 51 16.02 -11.35 -15.57
N VAL A 52 16.80 -10.76 -14.66
CA VAL A 52 18.20 -11.16 -14.42
C VAL A 52 18.44 -11.90 -13.09
N PHE A 53 17.53 -11.82 -12.10
CA PHE A 53 17.76 -12.43 -10.75
C PHE A 53 16.55 -13.21 -10.24
N ARG A 54 16.51 -14.49 -10.60
CA ARG A 54 15.39 -15.42 -10.38
C ARG A 54 15.12 -15.76 -8.91
N TRP A 55 16.11 -15.66 -8.02
CA TRP A 55 16.00 -16.09 -6.61
C TRP A 55 15.39 -15.03 -5.68
N GLU A 56 15.74 -13.75 -5.83
CA GLU A 56 15.12 -12.65 -5.05
C GLU A 56 13.72 -12.23 -5.57
N GLN A 57 13.31 -12.83 -6.69
CA GLN A 57 12.07 -12.54 -7.40
C GLN A 57 10.82 -13.00 -6.63
N SER A 58 10.90 -14.14 -5.94
CA SER A 58 9.72 -14.80 -5.37
C SER A 58 9.09 -13.98 -4.22
N VAL A 59 9.93 -13.39 -3.36
CA VAL A 59 9.45 -12.73 -2.13
C VAL A 59 8.93 -11.31 -2.39
N SER A 60 9.70 -10.48 -3.12
CA SER A 60 9.31 -9.07 -3.34
C SER A 60 8.15 -8.92 -4.35
N GLY A 61 8.11 -9.76 -5.40
CA GLY A 61 7.03 -9.76 -6.37
C GLY A 61 5.70 -10.21 -5.75
N GLY A 62 5.73 -11.26 -4.92
CA GLY A 62 4.54 -11.76 -4.21
C GLY A 62 3.95 -10.73 -3.24
N LEU A 63 4.79 -9.97 -2.53
CA LEU A 63 4.33 -8.87 -1.67
C LEU A 63 3.63 -7.78 -2.50
N LEU A 64 4.24 -7.31 -3.58
CA LEU A 64 3.66 -6.27 -4.44
C LEU A 64 2.31 -6.68 -5.03
N VAL A 65 2.19 -7.92 -5.53
CA VAL A 65 0.93 -8.45 -6.09
C VAL A 65 -0.16 -8.52 -5.02
N THR A 66 0.17 -9.08 -3.85
CA THR A 66 -0.78 -9.18 -2.72
C THR A 66 -1.33 -7.80 -2.33
N TYR A 67 -0.46 -6.80 -2.20
CA TYR A 67 -0.88 -5.44 -1.83
C TYR A 67 -1.60 -4.69 -2.95
N CYS A 68 -1.32 -4.97 -4.22
CA CYS A 68 -2.13 -4.45 -5.33
C CYS A 68 -3.57 -4.98 -5.27
N ILE A 69 -3.74 -6.28 -5.07
CA ILE A 69 -5.07 -6.92 -4.96
C ILE A 69 -5.80 -6.38 -3.73
N ALA A 70 -5.12 -6.26 -2.59
CA ALA A 70 -5.71 -5.71 -1.37
C ALA A 70 -6.15 -4.25 -1.53
N SER A 71 -5.32 -3.42 -2.18
CA SER A 71 -5.64 -2.01 -2.46
C SER A 71 -6.80 -1.86 -3.44
N LEU A 72 -6.90 -2.75 -4.42
CA LEU A 72 -8.06 -2.83 -5.32
C LEU A 72 -9.34 -3.15 -4.54
N GLY A 73 -9.29 -4.13 -3.63
CA GLY A 73 -10.40 -4.46 -2.74
C GLY A 73 -10.85 -3.27 -1.88
N LEU A 74 -9.90 -2.51 -1.32
CA LEU A 74 -10.20 -1.29 -0.57
C LEU A 74 -10.84 -0.19 -1.43
N ALA A 75 -10.34 0.01 -2.66
CA ALA A 75 -10.93 0.98 -3.59
C ALA A 75 -12.38 0.60 -3.96
N LEU A 76 -12.65 -0.69 -4.18
CA LEU A 76 -14.01 -1.20 -4.42
C LEU A 76 -14.90 -1.03 -3.18
N CYS A 77 -14.40 -1.31 -1.98
CA CYS A 77 -15.13 -1.11 -0.73
C CYS A 77 -15.50 0.37 -0.47
N ALA A 78 -14.65 1.32 -0.87
CA ALA A 78 -14.95 2.75 -0.78
C ALA A 78 -16.14 3.18 -1.68
N GLY A 79 -16.37 2.46 -2.78
CA GLY A 79 -17.52 2.65 -3.66
C GLY A 79 -18.85 2.15 -3.10
N VAL A 80 -18.83 1.34 -2.03
CA VAL A 80 -20.04 0.74 -1.44
C VAL A 80 -20.52 1.57 -0.24
N THR A 81 -21.83 1.80 -0.14
CA THR A 81 -22.43 2.73 0.84
C THR A 81 -22.29 2.29 2.30
N LYS A 82 -22.16 0.98 2.57
CA LYS A 82 -22.19 0.39 3.93
C LYS A 82 -20.87 -0.27 4.38
N CYS A 83 -19.74 -0.02 3.74
CA CYS A 83 -18.51 -0.70 4.12
C CYS A 83 -17.80 0.01 5.28
N GLY A 84 -17.70 -0.65 6.44
CA GLY A 84 -16.88 -0.23 7.59
C GLY A 84 -15.38 -0.44 7.35
N GLY A 85 -14.89 -0.07 6.17
CA GLY A 85 -13.57 -0.43 5.65
C GLY A 85 -12.39 0.23 6.36
N MET A 86 -12.62 1.18 7.27
CA MET A 86 -11.56 1.99 7.90
C MET A 86 -10.55 1.14 8.70
N ALA A 87 -11.02 0.18 9.48
CA ALA A 87 -10.15 -0.70 10.27
C ALA A 87 -9.35 -1.68 9.39
N LEU A 88 -9.98 -2.20 8.33
CA LEU A 88 -9.30 -3.04 7.36
C LEU A 88 -8.24 -2.26 6.58
N GLN A 89 -8.56 -1.01 6.24
CA GLN A 89 -7.67 -0.12 5.54
C GLN A 89 -6.45 0.28 6.38
N THR A 90 -6.65 0.64 7.65
CA THR A 90 -5.52 0.95 8.55
C THR A 90 -4.61 -0.26 8.72
N TYR A 91 -5.20 -1.46 8.86
CA TYR A 91 -4.45 -2.70 8.90
C TYR A 91 -3.66 -2.96 7.60
N LEU A 92 -4.31 -2.92 6.44
CA LEU A 92 -3.66 -3.22 5.16
C LEU A 92 -2.58 -2.19 4.81
N CYS A 93 -2.88 -0.88 4.88
CA CYS A 93 -1.92 0.17 4.58
C CYS A 93 -0.76 0.18 5.59
N GLY A 94 -1.05 0.00 6.89
CA GLY A 94 -0.04 -0.01 7.95
C GLY A 94 0.90 -1.21 7.85
N VAL A 95 0.34 -2.43 7.79
CA VAL A 95 1.15 -3.66 7.64
C VAL A 95 1.90 -3.64 6.31
N GLY A 96 1.28 -3.17 5.23
CA GLY A 96 1.94 -3.07 3.93
C GLY A 96 3.11 -2.11 3.92
N ALA A 97 2.96 -0.93 4.52
CA ALA A 97 4.07 0.00 4.67
C ALA A 97 5.22 -0.59 5.52
N ALA A 98 4.89 -1.30 6.62
CA ALA A 98 5.87 -1.97 7.45
C ALA A 98 6.63 -3.08 6.67
N LEU A 99 5.92 -3.95 5.95
CA LEU A 99 6.55 -5.02 5.18
C LEU A 99 7.40 -4.47 4.02
N MET A 100 6.93 -3.44 3.31
CA MET A 100 7.66 -2.83 2.21
C MET A 100 8.91 -2.08 2.68
N SER A 101 8.86 -1.44 3.85
CA SER A 101 10.04 -0.78 4.45
C SER A 101 11.06 -1.80 4.98
N VAL A 102 10.61 -2.85 5.67
CA VAL A 102 11.48 -3.96 6.09
C VAL A 102 12.12 -4.64 4.89
N ASN A 103 11.36 -4.90 3.83
CA ASN A 103 11.89 -5.45 2.59
C ASN A 103 12.97 -4.54 1.97
N ALA A 104 12.71 -3.23 1.87
CA ALA A 104 13.70 -2.26 1.38
C ALA A 104 14.99 -2.26 2.22
N ALA A 105 14.85 -2.29 3.55
CA ALA A 105 15.98 -2.33 4.48
C ALA A 105 16.79 -3.62 4.35
N ILE A 106 16.14 -4.79 4.28
CA ILE A 106 16.80 -6.09 4.11
C ILE A 106 17.54 -6.14 2.77
N LEU A 107 16.94 -5.66 1.67
CA LEU A 107 17.64 -5.60 0.37
C LEU A 107 18.87 -4.70 0.44
N TYR A 108 18.74 -3.51 1.03
CA TYR A 108 19.86 -2.58 1.18
C TYR A 108 20.97 -3.16 2.07
N GLN A 109 20.60 -3.80 3.19
CA GLN A 109 21.53 -4.43 4.10
C GLN A 109 22.28 -5.59 3.41
N ARG A 110 21.56 -6.49 2.73
CA ARG A 110 22.17 -7.60 1.99
C ARG A 110 23.14 -7.12 0.92
N TRP A 111 22.80 -6.04 0.22
CA TRP A 111 23.70 -5.42 -0.75
C TRP A 111 24.95 -4.85 -0.09
N ARG A 112 24.81 -4.18 1.06
CA ARG A 112 25.93 -3.57 1.79
C ARG A 112 26.89 -4.61 2.38
N TYR A 113 26.37 -5.74 2.85
CA TYR A 113 27.13 -6.85 3.44
C TYR A 113 27.35 -8.02 2.48
N ALA A 114 27.26 -7.78 1.17
CA ALA A 114 27.58 -8.78 0.16
C ALA A 114 29.03 -9.24 0.35
N GLY A 115 29.24 -10.54 0.60
CA GLY A 115 30.56 -11.13 0.77
C GLY A 115 31.41 -11.09 -0.51
N GLU A 116 32.68 -11.50 -0.38
CA GLU A 116 33.66 -11.56 -1.47
C GLU A 116 33.12 -12.30 -2.71
N LEU A 117 32.49 -13.46 -2.51
CA LEU A 117 31.92 -14.25 -3.63
C LEU A 117 30.86 -13.46 -4.42
N THR A 118 29.96 -12.76 -3.72
CA THR A 118 28.95 -11.90 -4.37
C THR A 118 29.55 -10.68 -5.04
N ARG A 119 30.69 -10.16 -4.56
CA ARG A 119 31.42 -9.09 -5.25
C ARG A 119 32.04 -9.58 -6.55
N VAL A 120 32.71 -10.73 -6.55
CA VAL A 120 33.30 -11.32 -7.76
C VAL A 120 32.23 -11.60 -8.81
N VAL A 121 31.09 -12.18 -8.40
CA VAL A 121 29.94 -12.39 -9.30
C VAL A 121 29.38 -11.06 -9.79
N ALA A 122 29.31 -10.04 -8.94
CA ALA A 122 28.84 -8.72 -9.34
C ALA A 122 29.78 -8.06 -10.36
N GLU A 123 31.09 -8.16 -10.17
CA GLU A 123 32.10 -7.67 -11.12
C GLU A 123 32.03 -8.40 -12.46
N PHE A 124 31.88 -9.73 -12.45
CA PHE A 124 31.69 -10.51 -13.67
C PHE A 124 30.42 -10.10 -14.43
N LEU A 125 29.31 -9.90 -13.73
CA LEU A 125 28.06 -9.45 -14.32
C LEU A 125 28.15 -8.02 -14.86
N VAL A 126 28.90 -7.14 -14.18
CA VAL A 126 29.22 -5.80 -14.70
C VAL A 126 30.09 -5.88 -15.95
N ALA A 127 31.06 -6.79 -16.01
CA ALA A 127 31.87 -7.04 -17.21
C ALA A 127 31.01 -7.55 -18.40
N MET A 128 29.94 -8.30 -18.12
CA MET A 128 28.92 -8.67 -19.12
C MET A 128 27.92 -7.55 -19.44
N GLY A 129 28.13 -6.33 -18.94
CA GLY A 129 27.29 -5.17 -19.22
C GLY A 129 26.00 -5.10 -18.40
N VAL A 130 25.86 -5.91 -17.33
CA VAL A 130 24.67 -5.90 -16.47
C VAL A 130 24.84 -4.87 -15.35
N PRO A 131 24.01 -3.81 -15.29
CA PRO A 131 24.14 -2.75 -14.29
C PRO A 131 23.48 -3.14 -12.95
N LEU A 132 24.05 -4.14 -12.26
CA LEU A 132 23.58 -4.67 -10.96
C LEU A 132 23.26 -3.60 -9.92
N ARG A 133 24.19 -2.67 -9.70
CA ARG A 133 24.04 -1.62 -8.69
C ARG A 133 22.80 -0.76 -8.95
N ARG A 134 22.51 -0.47 -10.23
CA ARG A 134 21.29 0.26 -10.62
C ARG A 134 20.07 -0.59 -10.36
N GLN A 135 20.08 -1.89 -10.71
CA GLN A 135 18.93 -2.77 -10.49
C GLN A 135 18.57 -2.93 -9.00
N VAL A 136 19.57 -3.13 -8.14
CA VAL A 136 19.35 -3.24 -6.69
C VAL A 136 18.82 -1.93 -6.13
N LEU A 137 19.43 -0.79 -6.50
CA LEU A 137 18.95 0.52 -6.08
C LEU A 137 17.51 0.77 -6.52
N THR A 138 17.18 0.45 -7.78
CA THR A 138 15.81 0.57 -8.29
C THR A 138 14.84 -0.26 -7.45
N LYS A 139 15.17 -1.50 -7.09
CA LYS A 139 14.29 -2.33 -6.24
C LYS A 139 14.08 -1.73 -4.85
N VAL A 140 15.14 -1.24 -4.22
CA VAL A 140 15.06 -0.58 -2.90
C VAL A 140 14.17 0.66 -2.99
N VAL A 141 14.37 1.50 -4.02
CA VAL A 141 13.57 2.70 -4.26
C VAL A 141 12.11 2.34 -4.52
N LEU A 142 11.82 1.35 -5.37
CA LEU A 142 10.45 0.90 -5.64
C LEU A 142 9.73 0.45 -4.36
N SER A 143 10.42 -0.33 -3.50
CA SER A 143 9.87 -0.81 -2.22
C SER A 143 9.65 0.34 -1.23
N ALA A 144 10.57 1.31 -1.17
CA ALA A 144 10.42 2.50 -0.35
C ALA A 144 9.26 3.39 -0.84
N THR A 145 9.14 3.62 -2.15
CA THR A 145 8.04 4.39 -2.75
C THR A 145 6.69 3.73 -2.50
N ALA A 146 6.59 2.40 -2.60
CA ALA A 146 5.37 1.67 -2.24
C ALA A 146 4.99 1.89 -0.77
N ALA A 147 5.96 1.84 0.15
CA ALA A 147 5.72 2.09 1.57
C ALA A 147 5.21 3.53 1.81
N VAL A 148 5.83 4.52 1.16
CA VAL A 148 5.42 5.93 1.26
C VAL A 148 4.00 6.13 0.70
N ALA A 149 3.68 5.51 -0.44
CA ALA A 149 2.34 5.60 -1.02
C ALA A 149 1.27 5.02 -0.08
N LEU A 150 1.53 3.87 0.55
CA LEU A 150 0.62 3.27 1.53
C LEU A 150 0.48 4.12 2.80
N LEU A 151 1.56 4.76 3.27
CA LEU A 151 1.50 5.69 4.41
C LEU A 151 0.74 6.97 4.07
N ALA A 152 0.95 7.54 2.88
CA ALA A 152 0.22 8.70 2.42
C ALA A 152 -1.29 8.40 2.35
N ASP A 153 -1.64 7.22 1.84
CA ASP A 153 -3.01 6.73 1.77
C ASP A 153 -3.61 6.49 3.17
N LEU A 154 -2.80 6.08 4.15
CA LEU A 154 -3.21 5.94 5.56
C LEU A 154 -3.48 7.30 6.21
N VAL A 155 -2.59 8.27 6.01
CA VAL A 155 -2.64 9.62 6.62
C VAL A 155 -3.71 10.49 5.96
N ALA A 156 -3.99 10.31 4.67
CA ALA A 156 -5.01 11.07 3.96
C ALA A 156 -6.42 10.93 4.56
N VAL A 157 -6.70 9.79 5.19
CA VAL A 157 -8.03 9.47 5.76
C VAL A 157 -8.43 10.37 6.92
N PRO A 158 -7.62 10.53 7.99
CA PRO A 158 -7.93 11.48 9.05
C PRO A 158 -7.78 12.94 8.63
N LEU A 159 -6.98 13.25 7.59
CA LEU A 159 -6.73 14.63 7.16
C LEU A 159 -7.87 15.23 6.33
N LEU A 160 -8.51 14.43 5.48
CA LEU A 160 -9.64 14.84 4.65
C LEU A 160 -10.82 15.48 5.39
N PRO A 161 -11.31 14.93 6.52
CA PRO A 161 -12.38 15.58 7.28
C PRO A 161 -11.93 16.88 7.98
N MET A 162 -10.66 16.99 8.39
CA MET A 162 -10.12 18.21 8.99
C MET A 162 -9.99 19.36 7.98
N LEU A 163 -9.62 19.07 6.73
CA LEU A 163 -9.50 20.08 5.67
C LEU A 163 -10.84 20.66 5.20
N ARG A 164 -11.96 20.09 5.65
CA ARG A 164 -13.31 20.51 5.22
C ARG A 164 -13.99 21.47 6.21
N THR A 165 -13.41 21.68 7.38
CA THR A 165 -14.00 22.52 8.42
C THR A 165 -13.64 24.00 8.30
N GLU A 166 -12.89 24.38 7.26
CA GLU A 166 -12.58 25.77 6.87
C GLU A 166 -13.40 26.19 5.64
#